data_AF-A0A8T7H7Z4-F1
#
_entry.id   AF-A0A8T7H7Z4-F1
#
_cell.length_a   1.000
_cell.length_b   1.000
_cell.length_c   1.000
_cell.angle_alpha   90.00
_cell.angle_beta   90.00
_cell.angle_gamma   90.00
#
_symmetry.space_group_name_H-M   'P 1'
#
loop_
_entity.id
_entity.type
_entity.pdbx_description
1 polymer ?
#
loop_
_entity_poly.entity_id
_entity_poly.type
_entity_poly.pdbx_seq_one_letter_code
_entity_poly.pdbx_strand_id
1 'polypeptide(L)'
;MKKIIYSGKNNKYEKLWLRFRLIFLILSALFIIAPYSYALDKSRVEIGASTLNDLGITGKGNTICLIDDGVDYTHENLGDCTTIDFQNGNCKVIDGIDIVQGNSDILPDPDQYHGTHIAGILISDHTNLKGIAPDARLAVVRVISDNDNVGSCQQFASAIEWCANNSNQYNITSISFSLGRNDCEASFNSTFNQAIDNAHDKGILFVKSSGNSLSDFNMTFPAELPNVTAVGSTTKEKVSAYTRRNPTDKLDLLAPGHKIRSTKTGGGFTSFFNEIVCFTDDQPWLFALGLCNSGTSYAAPHIAASVALLKEYDPALTPFAIEKLLKDTGDPIVDSVTGLTFKKINLLNALGVLDWPTFHHDNRRTGFTLLKGDIADESDVDKTNLVLQGDVTQDHFARVSVADLDNNGNMEIVVSTSKVGAGGDGYVFATERNEILWWVDVDEKLIGGDYL
;
A
#
# COMPACT_ATOMS: atom_id res chain seq x y z
N MET A 1 -8.75 40.39 71.35
CA MET A 1 -7.76 39.35 71.70
C MET A 1 -7.88 38.19 70.72
N LYS A 2 -6.76 37.83 70.06
CA LYS A 2 -6.30 36.51 69.55
C LYS A 2 -7.36 35.51 69.02
N LYS A 3 -7.36 35.24 67.71
CA LYS A 3 -6.81 34.03 67.03
C LYS A 3 -7.26 32.69 67.63
N ILE A 4 -7.96 31.89 66.82
CA ILE A 4 -7.41 30.58 66.41
C ILE A 4 -7.37 30.55 64.88
N ILE A 5 -6.14 30.53 64.38
CA ILE A 5 -5.76 30.23 63.00
C ILE A 5 -5.70 28.71 62.90
N TYR A 6 -6.46 28.11 61.98
CA TYR A 6 -6.07 26.83 61.43
C TYR A 6 -5.22 27.08 60.18
N SER A 7 -3.92 27.01 60.41
CA SER A 7 -2.89 26.82 59.40
C SER A 7 -2.87 25.34 59.06
N GLY A 8 -3.06 25.01 57.79
CA GLY A 8 -3.00 23.64 57.28
C GLY A 8 -2.65 23.60 55.81
N LYS A 9 -1.47 24.14 55.45
CA LYS A 9 -0.84 23.86 54.15
C LYS A 9 -0.67 22.35 54.00
N ASN A 10 -1.44 21.71 53.12
CA ASN A 10 -0.92 20.94 51.99
C ASN A 10 -2.05 20.29 51.18
N ASN A 11 -2.73 21.15 50.43
CA ASN A 11 -3.66 20.86 49.32
C ASN A 11 -3.00 20.10 48.14
N LYS A 12 -1.79 19.53 48.35
CA LYS A 12 -0.95 18.92 47.31
C LYS A 12 -1.00 17.39 47.38
N TYR A 13 -0.98 16.80 48.58
CA TYR A 13 -0.95 15.34 48.74
C TYR A 13 -2.33 14.70 48.54
N GLU A 14 -3.42 15.31 48.99
CA GLU A 14 -4.77 14.81 48.69
C GLU A 14 -5.14 14.95 47.20
N LYS A 15 -4.74 16.06 46.56
CA LYS A 15 -4.91 16.22 45.10
C LYS A 15 -4.05 15.23 44.31
N LEU A 16 -2.86 14.88 44.81
CA LEU A 16 -2.02 13.84 44.22
C LEU A 16 -2.64 12.45 44.43
N TRP A 17 -3.23 12.19 45.60
CA TRP A 17 -3.91 10.93 45.93
C TRP A 17 -5.18 10.73 45.09
N LEU A 18 -5.96 11.78 44.84
CA LEU A 18 -7.09 11.80 43.90
C LEU A 18 -6.66 11.60 42.44
N ARG A 19 -5.53 12.19 42.02
CA ARG A 19 -4.95 11.97 40.69
C ARG A 19 -4.47 10.54 40.51
N PHE A 20 -3.82 9.95 41.52
CA PHE A 20 -3.43 8.54 41.49
C PHE A 20 -4.61 7.58 41.50
N ARG A 21 -5.69 7.87 42.25
CA ARG A 21 -6.92 7.05 42.23
C ARG A 21 -7.67 7.13 40.90
N LEU A 22 -7.69 8.30 40.25
CA LEU A 22 -8.28 8.48 38.91
C LEU A 22 -7.46 7.74 37.83
N ILE A 23 -6.12 7.82 37.92
CA ILE A 23 -5.20 7.07 37.04
C ILE A 23 -5.40 5.56 37.23
N PHE A 24 -5.53 5.07 38.47
CA PHE A 24 -5.76 3.65 38.77
C PHE A 24 -7.16 3.15 38.36
N LEU A 25 -8.18 4.02 38.36
CA LEU A 25 -9.54 3.71 37.87
C LEU A 25 -9.64 3.74 36.33
N ILE A 26 -8.90 4.62 35.66
CA ILE A 26 -8.76 4.60 34.19
C ILE A 26 -7.94 3.37 33.75
N LEU A 27 -6.89 3.01 34.50
CA LEU A 27 -6.10 1.78 34.30
C LEU A 27 -6.88 0.49 34.58
N SER A 28 -7.99 0.54 35.33
CA SER A 28 -8.89 -0.62 35.52
C SER A 28 -10.03 -0.66 34.51
N ALA A 29 -10.41 0.46 33.88
CA ALA A 29 -11.18 0.47 32.63
C ALA A 29 -10.37 -0.10 31.45
N LEU A 30 -9.05 -0.06 31.54
CA LEU A 30 -8.09 -0.75 30.66
C LEU A 30 -8.20 -2.30 30.69
N PHE A 31 -9.03 -2.89 31.56
CA PHE A 31 -9.17 -4.34 31.72
C PHE A 31 -10.49 -4.93 31.19
N ILE A 32 -11.44 -4.11 30.70
CA ILE A 32 -12.75 -4.59 30.24
C ILE A 32 -12.94 -4.20 28.76
N ILE A 33 -12.56 -5.13 27.88
CA ILE A 33 -13.02 -5.29 26.49
C ILE A 33 -12.36 -4.35 25.44
N ALA A 34 -11.26 -4.80 24.82
CA ALA A 34 -11.11 -4.81 23.36
C ALA A 34 -9.87 -5.60 22.90
N PRO A 35 -10.02 -6.78 22.30
CA PRO A 35 -9.03 -7.34 21.39
C PRO A 35 -9.22 -6.67 20.01
N TYR A 36 -8.82 -5.41 19.89
CA TYR A 36 -8.82 -4.68 18.62
C TYR A 36 -7.51 -3.91 18.48
N SER A 37 -6.39 -4.62 18.51
CA SER A 37 -5.10 -4.12 18.03
C SER A 37 -5.04 -4.29 16.52
N TYR A 38 -4.99 -3.19 15.78
CA TYR A 38 -4.74 -3.19 14.34
C TYR A 38 -3.25 -2.96 14.12
N ALA A 39 -2.45 -4.03 14.26
CA ALA A 39 -1.00 -3.98 14.08
C ALA A 39 -0.59 -4.45 12.67
N LEU A 40 0.71 -4.43 12.37
CA LEU A 40 1.25 -4.85 11.07
C LEU A 40 0.83 -6.27 10.68
N ASP A 41 0.63 -7.16 11.66
CA ASP A 41 0.13 -8.53 11.44
C ASP A 41 -1.29 -8.56 10.84
N LYS A 42 -2.12 -7.53 11.11
CA LYS A 42 -3.47 -7.40 10.57
C LYS A 42 -3.48 -6.63 9.25
N SER A 43 -2.72 -5.54 9.16
CA SER A 43 -2.71 -4.72 7.94
C SER A 43 -2.19 -5.49 6.72
N ARG A 44 -1.15 -6.32 6.90
CA ARG A 44 -0.60 -7.14 5.83
C ARG A 44 -1.54 -8.25 5.36
N VAL A 45 -2.41 -8.76 6.24
CA VAL A 45 -3.46 -9.71 5.87
C VAL A 45 -4.55 -9.01 5.09
N GLU A 46 -4.96 -7.83 5.53
CA GLU A 46 -6.01 -7.04 4.90
C GLU A 46 -5.71 -6.68 3.44
N ILE A 47 -4.46 -6.28 3.14
CA ILE A 47 -4.06 -5.95 1.76
C ILE A 47 -3.67 -7.18 0.94
N GLY A 48 -3.71 -8.39 1.51
CA GLY A 48 -3.35 -9.64 0.81
C GLY A 48 -1.87 -10.01 0.82
N ALA A 49 -0.98 -9.19 1.37
CA ALA A 49 0.46 -9.43 1.39
C ALA A 49 0.85 -10.72 2.13
N SER A 50 0.15 -11.07 3.22
CA SER A 50 0.41 -12.32 3.93
C SER A 50 0.23 -13.54 3.02
N THR A 51 -0.85 -13.57 2.24
CA THR A 51 -1.14 -14.67 1.32
C THR A 51 -0.11 -14.77 0.22
N LEU A 52 0.33 -13.63 -0.35
CA LEU A 52 1.43 -13.61 -1.34
C LEU A 52 2.72 -14.19 -0.75
N ASN A 53 3.07 -13.82 0.48
CA ASN A 53 4.25 -14.33 1.15
C ASN A 53 4.14 -15.85 1.41
N ASP A 54 2.95 -16.37 1.74
CA ASP A 54 2.70 -17.81 1.90
C ASP A 54 2.80 -18.57 0.55
N LEU A 55 2.56 -17.88 -0.58
CA LEU A 55 2.77 -18.39 -1.94
C LEU A 55 4.24 -18.25 -2.41
N GLY A 56 5.13 -17.70 -1.58
CA GLY A 56 6.55 -17.54 -1.88
C GLY A 56 6.91 -16.23 -2.61
N ILE A 57 5.97 -15.30 -2.77
CA ILE A 57 6.23 -13.95 -3.29
C ILE A 57 6.51 -13.06 -2.09
N THR A 58 7.78 -12.73 -1.84
CA THR A 58 8.27 -12.09 -0.61
C THR A 58 9.00 -10.77 -0.84
N GLY A 59 9.05 -10.30 -2.08
CA GLY A 59 9.78 -9.12 -2.54
C GLY A 59 11.22 -9.43 -2.93
N LYS A 60 11.58 -10.71 -3.03
CA LYS A 60 12.95 -11.16 -3.23
C LYS A 60 13.50 -10.63 -4.55
N GLY A 61 14.76 -10.18 -4.51
CA GLY A 61 15.47 -9.66 -5.67
C GLY A 61 15.19 -8.18 -5.96
N ASN A 62 14.20 -7.57 -5.31
CA ASN A 62 13.88 -6.15 -5.45
C ASN A 62 14.39 -5.34 -4.25
N THR A 63 14.72 -4.08 -4.49
CA THR A 63 15.16 -3.14 -3.46
C THR A 63 14.21 -1.95 -3.38
N ILE A 64 13.90 -1.52 -2.16
CA ILE A 64 13.10 -0.31 -1.91
C ILE A 64 14.06 0.76 -1.38
N CYS A 65 14.03 1.95 -1.98
CA CYS A 65 14.79 3.09 -1.47
C CYS A 65 13.95 3.80 -0.41
N LEU A 66 14.41 3.83 0.85
CA LEU A 66 13.75 4.52 1.95
C LEU A 66 14.43 5.86 2.19
N ILE A 67 13.70 6.97 2.05
CA ILE A 67 14.17 8.31 2.35
C ILE A 67 13.52 8.77 3.67
N ASP A 68 14.30 8.81 4.75
CA ASP A 68 13.77 9.05 6.11
C ASP A 68 14.85 9.60 7.10
N ASP A 69 14.60 9.50 8.40
CA ASP A 69 15.50 9.92 9.49
C ASP A 69 16.64 8.93 9.81
N GLY A 70 16.76 7.85 9.04
CA GLY A 70 17.75 6.79 9.20
C GLY A 70 17.11 5.44 9.50
N VAL A 71 17.91 4.38 9.50
CA VAL A 71 17.45 3.02 9.80
C VAL A 71 18.45 2.31 10.69
N ASP A 72 17.96 1.78 11.80
CA ASP A 72 18.73 0.90 12.66
C ASP A 72 18.88 -0.48 11.97
N TYR A 73 19.90 -0.62 11.12
CA TYR A 73 20.20 -1.90 10.47
C TYR A 73 20.73 -2.96 11.44
N THR A 74 21.09 -2.58 12.67
CA THR A 74 21.49 -3.52 13.73
C THR A 74 20.29 -4.17 14.40
N HIS A 75 19.08 -3.73 14.07
CA HIS A 75 17.85 -4.28 14.59
C HIS A 75 17.68 -5.76 14.23
N GLU A 76 17.30 -6.58 15.22
CA GLU A 76 17.28 -8.04 15.10
C GLU A 76 16.27 -8.56 14.08
N ASN A 77 15.28 -7.73 13.73
CA ASN A 77 14.24 -8.01 12.72
C ASN A 77 14.46 -7.29 11.38
N LEU A 78 15.58 -6.60 11.19
CA LEU A 78 15.98 -5.94 9.94
C LEU A 78 17.30 -6.51 9.38
N GLY A 79 17.68 -7.71 9.85
CA GLY A 79 18.88 -8.42 9.41
C GLY A 79 19.96 -8.58 10.47
N ASP A 80 19.80 -8.01 11.68
CA ASP A 80 20.77 -8.13 12.80
C ASP A 80 22.21 -7.81 12.38
N CYS A 81 22.37 -6.77 11.56
CA CYS A 81 23.62 -6.52 10.89
C CYS A 81 24.63 -5.78 11.76
N THR A 82 25.89 -6.22 11.72
CA THR A 82 26.98 -5.41 12.25
C THR A 82 27.33 -4.28 11.27
N THR A 83 28.03 -3.25 11.76
CA THR A 83 28.58 -2.19 10.89
C THR A 83 29.48 -2.76 9.79
N ILE A 84 30.20 -3.86 10.06
CA ILE A 84 31.06 -4.52 9.08
C ILE A 84 30.21 -5.21 7.99
N ASP A 85 29.11 -5.86 8.37
CA ASP A 85 28.21 -6.50 7.40
C ASP A 85 27.57 -5.45 6.48
N PHE A 86 27.14 -4.32 7.06
CA PHE A 86 26.56 -3.19 6.34
C PHE A 86 27.57 -2.59 5.35
N GLN A 87 28.79 -2.29 5.81
CA GLN A 87 29.85 -1.74 4.95
C GLN A 87 30.28 -2.67 3.81
N ASN A 88 30.08 -3.99 3.97
CA ASN A 88 30.35 -4.98 2.93
C ASN A 88 29.14 -5.27 2.04
N GLY A 89 27.98 -4.65 2.29
CA GLY A 89 26.74 -4.87 1.53
C GLY A 89 26.10 -6.24 1.76
N ASN A 90 26.42 -6.92 2.87
CA ASN A 90 25.93 -8.27 3.20
C ASN A 90 24.65 -8.25 4.05
N CYS A 91 23.97 -7.11 4.06
CA CYS A 91 22.83 -6.84 4.91
C CYS A 91 21.52 -6.78 4.12
N LYS A 92 20.42 -6.87 4.85
CA LYS A 92 19.09 -6.63 4.28
C LYS A 92 18.91 -5.15 3.92
N VAL A 93 19.41 -4.28 4.79
CA VAL A 93 19.72 -2.88 4.46
C VAL A 93 21.08 -2.88 3.75
N ILE A 94 21.08 -2.80 2.42
CA ILE A 94 22.27 -3.12 1.61
C ILE A 94 23.28 -1.99 1.48
N ASP A 95 22.81 -0.75 1.53
CA ASP A 95 23.66 0.44 1.44
C ASP A 95 22.85 1.68 1.86
N GLY A 96 23.53 2.81 2.03
CA GLY A 96 22.88 4.08 2.22
C GLY A 96 23.82 5.27 2.30
N ILE A 97 23.22 6.46 2.28
CA ILE A 97 23.92 7.72 2.47
C ILE A 97 23.20 8.58 3.49
N ASP A 98 23.96 9.17 4.41
CA ASP A 98 23.53 10.32 5.20
C ASP A 98 23.85 11.59 4.41
N ILE A 99 22.83 12.18 3.80
CA ILE A 99 22.97 13.44 3.05
C ILE A 99 23.19 14.61 4.01
N VAL A 100 22.76 14.52 5.26
CA VAL A 100 22.96 15.57 6.26
C VAL A 100 24.44 15.73 6.57
N GLN A 101 25.14 14.62 6.76
CA GLN A 101 26.57 14.64 7.11
C GLN A 101 27.50 14.38 5.92
N GLY A 102 26.97 13.93 4.78
CA GLY A 102 27.74 13.59 3.58
C GLY A 102 28.60 12.33 3.76
N ASN A 103 28.12 11.36 4.53
CA ASN A 103 28.82 10.10 4.81
C ASN A 103 27.88 8.89 4.61
N SER A 104 28.37 7.68 4.87
CA SER A 104 27.60 6.42 4.69
C SER A 104 26.96 5.91 5.99
N ASP A 105 26.97 6.69 7.07
CA ASP A 105 26.40 6.27 8.36
C ASP A 105 24.91 6.63 8.44
N ILE A 106 24.07 5.66 8.09
CA ILE A 106 22.62 5.84 8.06
C ILE A 106 21.92 5.42 9.35
N LEU A 107 22.67 5.11 10.42
CA LEU A 107 22.07 4.84 11.72
C LEU A 107 21.26 6.07 12.18
N PRO A 108 20.06 5.88 12.73
CA PRO A 108 19.27 6.97 13.27
C PRO A 108 19.90 7.47 14.56
N ASP A 109 19.60 8.71 14.90
CA ASP A 109 19.96 9.22 16.22
C ASP A 109 19.12 8.56 17.34
N PRO A 110 19.56 8.54 18.61
CA PRO A 110 18.91 7.78 19.68
C PRO A 110 17.43 8.12 19.93
N ASP A 111 17.01 9.36 19.66
CA ASP A 111 15.63 9.82 19.84
C ASP A 111 14.78 9.73 18.54
N GLN A 112 15.39 9.31 17.43
CA GLN A 112 14.75 9.10 16.13
C GLN A 112 14.35 7.63 15.95
N TYR A 113 13.13 7.41 15.48
CA TYR A 113 12.55 6.07 15.34
C TYR A 113 11.66 5.92 14.11
N HIS A 114 11.45 6.99 13.33
CA HIS A 114 10.45 6.97 12.27
C HIS A 114 10.89 6.05 11.12
N GLY A 115 12.09 6.26 10.58
CA GLY A 115 12.65 5.46 9.49
C GLY A 115 12.85 4.00 9.87
N THR A 116 13.35 3.69 11.08
CA THR A 116 13.40 2.30 11.59
C THR A 116 12.00 1.68 11.65
N HIS A 117 10.97 2.43 12.05
CA HIS A 117 9.59 1.93 12.08
C HIS A 117 9.04 1.68 10.66
N ILE A 118 9.30 2.60 9.72
CA ILE A 118 8.95 2.45 8.31
C ILE A 118 9.65 1.22 7.72
N ALA A 119 10.94 1.02 8.01
CA ALA A 119 11.71 -0.14 7.56
C ALA A 119 11.09 -1.46 8.01
N GLY A 120 10.55 -1.54 9.23
CA GLY A 120 9.85 -2.75 9.67
C GLY A 120 8.55 -3.03 8.91
N ILE A 121 7.81 -2.00 8.50
CA ILE A 121 6.61 -2.17 7.65
C ILE A 121 7.03 -2.71 6.29
N LEU A 122 8.14 -2.21 5.74
CA LEU A 122 8.66 -2.62 4.44
C LEU A 122 9.15 -4.08 4.48
N ILE A 123 10.08 -4.39 5.40
CA ILE A 123 10.95 -5.58 5.28
C ILE A 123 11.16 -6.36 6.58
N SER A 124 10.43 -6.14 7.68
CA SER A 124 10.66 -6.92 8.91
C SER A 124 10.56 -8.44 8.63
N ASP A 125 11.51 -9.25 9.11
CA ASP A 125 11.45 -10.72 9.00
C ASP A 125 10.83 -11.41 10.23
N HIS A 126 10.42 -10.62 11.24
CA HIS A 126 9.80 -11.15 12.44
C HIS A 126 8.60 -12.05 12.11
N THR A 127 8.40 -13.14 12.85
CA THR A 127 7.34 -14.13 12.58
C THR A 127 5.93 -13.52 12.54
N ASN A 128 5.56 -12.72 13.57
CA ASN A 128 4.22 -12.12 13.69
C ASN A 128 4.11 -10.71 13.09
N LEU A 129 5.08 -9.82 13.37
CA LEU A 129 5.17 -8.46 12.83
C LEU A 129 6.08 -8.42 11.60
N LYS A 130 5.81 -9.31 10.64
CA LYS A 130 6.53 -9.40 9.37
C LYS A 130 6.17 -8.21 8.48
N GLY A 131 7.14 -7.70 7.74
CA GLY A 131 6.93 -6.66 6.74
C GLY A 131 6.04 -7.12 5.58
N ILE A 132 5.71 -6.18 4.71
CA ILE A 132 4.95 -6.47 3.49
C ILE A 132 5.81 -7.25 2.48
N ALA A 133 7.07 -6.85 2.31
CA ALA A 133 8.05 -7.48 1.42
C ALA A 133 9.25 -7.99 2.22
N PRO A 134 9.09 -9.06 3.01
CA PRO A 134 10.07 -9.50 3.99
C PRO A 134 11.41 -9.96 3.40
N ASP A 135 11.51 -10.29 2.12
CA ASP A 135 12.79 -10.67 1.48
C ASP A 135 13.28 -9.62 0.46
N ALA A 136 12.59 -8.48 0.36
CA ALA A 136 13.14 -7.30 -0.31
C ALA A 136 14.31 -6.72 0.48
N ARG A 137 15.15 -5.97 -0.22
CA ARG A 137 16.29 -5.25 0.38
C ARG A 137 15.95 -3.76 0.53
N LEU A 138 16.65 -3.06 1.41
CA LEU A 138 16.53 -1.60 1.57
C LEU A 138 17.82 -0.88 1.19
N ALA A 139 17.69 0.18 0.40
CA ALA A 139 18.70 1.22 0.29
C ALA A 139 18.20 2.45 1.06
N VAL A 140 19.01 3.04 1.93
CA VAL A 140 18.54 4.08 2.86
C VAL A 140 19.19 5.42 2.55
N VAL A 141 18.38 6.46 2.47
CA VAL A 141 18.85 7.84 2.35
C VAL A 141 18.39 8.62 3.57
N ARG A 142 19.32 8.88 4.48
CA ARG A 142 19.08 9.67 5.68
C ARG A 142 19.10 11.16 5.33
N VAL A 143 18.00 11.86 5.63
CA VAL A 143 17.79 13.28 5.27
C VAL A 143 17.42 14.17 6.47
N ILE A 144 17.27 13.58 7.65
CA ILE A 144 16.95 14.24 8.92
C ILE A 144 18.01 13.87 9.96
N SER A 145 18.39 14.84 10.80
CA SER A 145 19.30 14.65 11.94
C SER A 145 18.76 15.34 13.19
N ASP A 146 19.33 15.06 14.36
CA ASP A 146 18.91 15.65 15.65
C ASP A 146 18.97 17.19 15.66
N ASN A 147 19.81 17.78 14.81
CA ASN A 147 19.95 19.23 14.70
C ASN A 147 18.97 19.85 13.69
N ASP A 148 18.29 19.04 12.89
CA ASP A 148 17.30 19.45 11.90
C ASP A 148 16.16 18.42 11.84
N ASN A 149 15.15 18.63 12.69
CA ASN A 149 13.99 17.75 12.85
C ASN A 149 13.07 17.67 11.61
N VAL A 150 13.38 18.37 10.52
CA VAL A 150 12.49 18.47 9.36
C VAL A 150 13.21 18.18 8.04
N GLY A 151 14.52 18.40 7.96
CA GLY A 151 15.30 18.30 6.72
C GLY A 151 15.01 19.46 5.76
N SER A 152 15.91 19.66 4.80
CA SER A 152 15.82 20.74 3.80
C SER A 152 15.29 20.26 2.45
N CYS A 153 14.66 21.18 1.71
CA CYS A 153 14.14 20.92 0.36
C CYS A 153 15.23 20.38 -0.60
N GLN A 154 16.45 20.90 -0.50
CA GLN A 154 17.57 20.44 -1.30
C GLN A 154 17.99 19.01 -0.95
N GLN A 155 18.02 18.66 0.34
CA GLN A 155 18.34 17.30 0.78
C GLN A 155 17.31 16.30 0.26
N PHE A 156 16.03 16.64 0.34
CA PHE A 156 14.94 15.79 -0.19
C PHE A 156 15.05 15.57 -1.69
N ALA A 157 15.25 16.63 -2.50
CA ALA A 157 15.44 16.47 -3.94
C ALA A 157 16.69 15.64 -4.27
N SER A 158 17.79 15.88 -3.55
CA SER A 158 19.05 15.12 -3.72
C SER A 158 18.91 13.65 -3.32
N ALA A 159 18.03 13.34 -2.36
CA ALA A 159 17.74 11.97 -1.95
C ALA A 159 17.00 11.18 -3.02
N ILE A 160 16.00 11.79 -3.66
CA ILE A 160 15.27 11.19 -4.79
C ILE A 160 16.26 10.90 -5.93
N GLU A 161 17.12 11.86 -6.24
CA GLU A 161 18.15 11.74 -7.26
C GLU A 161 19.20 10.65 -6.91
N TRP A 162 19.55 10.48 -5.63
CA TRP A 162 20.41 9.39 -5.19
C TRP A 162 19.75 8.03 -5.44
N CYS A 163 18.47 7.86 -5.12
CA CYS A 163 17.74 6.62 -5.41
C CYS A 163 17.72 6.34 -6.92
N ALA A 164 17.45 7.35 -7.75
CA ALA A 164 17.44 7.21 -9.20
C ALA A 164 18.81 6.80 -9.76
N ASN A 165 19.89 7.44 -9.30
CA ASN A 165 21.25 7.17 -9.78
C ASN A 165 21.79 5.80 -9.37
N ASN A 166 21.39 5.28 -8.21
CA ASN A 166 21.82 3.98 -7.71
C ASN A 166 20.88 2.82 -8.10
N SER A 167 19.81 3.11 -8.84
CA SER A 167 18.77 2.13 -9.19
C SER A 167 19.29 0.89 -9.92
N ASN A 168 20.17 1.05 -10.90
CA ASN A 168 20.76 -0.06 -11.65
C ASN A 168 21.67 -0.93 -10.79
N GLN A 169 22.40 -0.34 -9.84
CA GLN A 169 23.33 -1.07 -8.97
C GLN A 169 22.56 -1.91 -7.94
N TYR A 170 21.47 -1.36 -7.41
CA TYR A 170 20.74 -1.96 -6.30
C TYR A 170 19.43 -2.63 -6.71
N ASN A 171 19.02 -2.55 -7.97
CA ASN A 171 17.69 -2.94 -8.45
C ASN A 171 16.57 -2.26 -7.63
N ILE A 172 16.63 -0.93 -7.54
CA ILE A 172 15.61 -0.14 -6.84
C ILE A 172 14.34 -0.12 -7.68
N THR A 173 13.24 -0.61 -7.12
CA THR A 173 11.93 -0.67 -7.81
C THR A 173 10.93 0.39 -7.34
N SER A 174 11.11 0.87 -6.12
CA SER A 174 10.26 1.90 -5.52
C SER A 174 11.03 2.78 -4.56
N ILE A 175 10.53 3.99 -4.37
CA ILE A 175 10.96 4.90 -3.31
C ILE A 175 9.82 5.04 -2.31
N SER A 176 10.12 4.89 -1.03
CA SER A 176 9.21 5.19 0.08
C SER A 176 9.61 6.53 0.71
N PHE A 177 8.76 7.55 0.56
CA PHE A 177 9.01 8.90 1.07
C PHE A 177 7.87 9.36 1.99
N SER A 178 8.09 9.23 3.29
CA SER A 178 7.11 9.52 4.34
C SER A 178 7.31 10.87 5.03
N LEU A 179 8.06 11.79 4.40
CA LEU A 179 8.40 13.14 4.88
C LEU A 179 7.77 14.23 4.00
N GLY A 180 7.97 15.52 4.25
CA GLY A 180 7.56 16.55 3.29
C GLY A 180 7.38 17.94 3.87
N ARG A 181 7.35 18.94 2.99
CA ARG A 181 7.45 20.36 3.35
C ARG A 181 6.78 21.25 2.31
N ASN A 182 5.71 21.94 2.70
CA ASN A 182 4.96 22.81 1.79
C ASN A 182 5.70 24.09 1.42
N ASP A 183 6.63 24.55 2.25
CA ASP A 183 7.48 25.71 1.95
C ASP A 183 8.51 25.44 0.83
N CYS A 184 8.72 24.17 0.46
CA CYS A 184 9.56 23.79 -0.69
C CYS A 184 8.90 24.08 -2.04
N GLU A 185 7.57 24.09 -2.10
CA GLU A 185 6.83 24.13 -3.37
C GLU A 185 7.20 25.37 -4.21
N ALA A 186 7.23 26.55 -3.60
CA ALA A 186 7.47 27.79 -4.35
C ALA A 186 8.88 27.87 -4.98
N SER A 187 9.88 27.24 -4.37
CA SER A 187 11.30 27.43 -4.74
C SER A 187 11.96 26.18 -5.32
N PHE A 188 11.39 24.99 -5.10
CA PHE A 188 12.00 23.71 -5.49
C PHE A 188 11.10 22.86 -6.40
N ASN A 189 9.93 23.34 -6.83
CA ASN A 189 9.01 22.58 -7.69
C ASN A 189 9.71 21.94 -8.90
N SER A 190 10.48 22.71 -9.68
CA SER A 190 11.20 22.20 -10.85
C SER A 190 12.27 21.17 -10.49
N THR A 191 12.97 21.37 -9.38
CA THR A 191 14.03 20.47 -8.91
C THR A 191 13.46 19.12 -8.46
N PHE A 192 12.32 19.13 -7.75
CA PHE A 192 11.63 17.90 -7.37
C PHE A 192 11.05 17.18 -8.59
N ASN A 193 10.36 17.90 -9.49
CA ASN A 193 9.85 17.30 -10.72
C ASN A 193 10.95 16.61 -11.51
N GLN A 194 12.09 17.27 -11.70
CA GLN A 194 13.22 16.67 -12.40
C GLN A 194 13.73 15.39 -11.72
N ALA A 195 13.91 15.40 -10.40
CA ALA A 195 14.39 14.22 -9.67
C ALA A 195 13.37 13.06 -9.70
N ILE A 196 12.08 13.38 -9.62
CA ILE A 196 10.99 12.40 -9.69
C ILE A 196 10.89 11.82 -11.11
N ASP A 197 10.98 12.65 -12.15
CA ASP A 197 10.99 12.21 -13.54
C ASP A 197 12.20 11.30 -13.82
N ASN A 198 13.38 11.65 -13.31
CA ASN A 198 14.58 10.81 -13.40
C ASN A 198 14.36 9.43 -12.74
N ALA A 199 13.68 9.37 -11.58
CA ALA A 199 13.34 8.10 -10.93
C ALA A 199 12.32 7.30 -11.76
N HIS A 200 11.28 7.96 -12.27
CA HIS A 200 10.25 7.34 -13.09
C HIS A 200 10.82 6.75 -14.40
N ASP A 201 11.70 7.49 -15.09
CA ASP A 201 12.40 7.05 -16.31
C ASP A 201 13.31 5.83 -16.08
N LYS A 202 13.70 5.59 -14.82
CA LYS A 202 14.45 4.40 -14.39
C LYS A 202 13.53 3.24 -13.99
N GLY A 203 12.22 3.36 -14.16
CA GLY A 203 11.26 2.33 -13.79
C GLY A 203 11.03 2.22 -12.29
N ILE A 204 11.23 3.31 -11.55
CA ILE A 204 11.04 3.39 -10.10
C ILE A 204 9.70 4.06 -9.80
N LEU A 205 8.84 3.42 -9.00
CA LEU A 205 7.61 4.07 -8.51
C LEU A 205 7.94 4.96 -7.30
N PHE A 206 7.69 6.26 -7.40
CA PHE A 206 7.88 7.18 -6.28
C PHE A 206 6.62 7.26 -5.41
N VAL A 207 6.67 6.66 -4.23
CA VAL A 207 5.54 6.54 -3.31
C VAL A 207 5.68 7.54 -2.16
N LYS A 208 4.65 8.37 -1.97
CA LYS A 208 4.69 9.54 -1.11
C LYS A 208 3.49 9.55 -0.16
N SER A 209 3.73 9.71 1.15
CA SER A 209 2.63 9.95 2.11
C SER A 209 1.92 11.28 1.83
N SER A 210 0.59 11.30 1.91
CA SER A 210 -0.20 12.51 1.61
C SER A 210 -0.16 13.57 2.71
N GLY A 211 0.13 13.18 3.96
CA GLY A 211 0.25 14.06 5.13
C GLY A 211 -0.91 13.92 6.13
N ASN A 212 -0.73 14.51 7.33
CA ASN A 212 -1.53 14.19 8.53
C ASN A 212 -2.26 15.39 9.16
N SER A 213 -2.91 16.26 8.37
CA SER A 213 -3.67 17.40 8.90
C SER A 213 -5.04 17.53 8.22
N LEU A 214 -6.10 17.44 9.02
CA LEU A 214 -7.49 17.61 8.59
C LEU A 214 -7.84 19.03 8.11
N SER A 215 -7.08 20.04 8.56
CA SER A 215 -7.36 21.45 8.21
C SER A 215 -6.89 21.82 6.81
N ASP A 216 -6.08 20.97 6.18
CA ASP A 216 -5.43 21.26 4.91
C ASP A 216 -5.90 20.26 3.86
N PHE A 217 -6.69 20.74 2.91
CA PHE A 217 -7.08 19.94 1.75
C PHE A 217 -5.91 19.72 0.78
N ASN A 218 -4.87 20.55 0.83
CA ASN A 218 -3.68 20.36 0.00
C ASN A 218 -2.77 19.30 0.63
N MET A 219 -2.32 18.34 -0.18
CA MET A 219 -1.41 17.30 0.30
C MET A 219 -0.01 17.88 0.57
N THR A 220 0.77 17.20 1.41
CA THR A 220 2.12 17.65 1.74
C THR A 220 3.02 17.52 0.52
N PHE A 221 3.61 18.64 0.07
CA PHE A 221 4.55 18.65 -1.05
C PHE A 221 5.71 17.65 -0.80
N PRO A 222 6.12 16.84 -1.80
CA PRO A 222 5.72 16.87 -3.22
C PRO A 222 4.55 15.95 -3.62
N ALA A 223 3.64 15.56 -2.72
CA ALA A 223 2.61 14.56 -3.01
C ALA A 223 1.66 14.89 -4.18
N GLU A 224 1.50 16.15 -4.57
CA GLU A 224 0.65 16.52 -5.71
C GLU A 224 1.41 16.65 -7.04
N LEU A 225 2.72 16.35 -7.07
CA LEU A 225 3.50 16.42 -8.32
C LEU A 225 3.17 15.23 -9.24
N PRO A 226 3.30 15.39 -10.57
CA PRO A 226 3.23 14.27 -11.51
C PRO A 226 4.23 13.17 -11.17
N ASN A 227 3.93 11.93 -11.60
CA ASN A 227 4.77 10.74 -11.37
C ASN A 227 4.99 10.40 -9.89
N VAL A 228 4.21 11.00 -8.99
CA VAL A 228 4.15 10.67 -7.56
C VAL A 228 2.88 9.89 -7.29
N THR A 229 3.00 8.73 -6.65
CA THR A 229 1.86 8.02 -6.09
C THR A 229 1.59 8.53 -4.67
N ALA A 230 0.58 9.38 -4.52
CA ALA A 230 0.14 9.95 -3.25
C ALA A 230 -0.70 8.96 -2.45
N VAL A 231 -0.25 8.64 -1.24
CA VAL A 231 -0.85 7.59 -0.41
C VAL A 231 -1.50 8.17 0.84
N GLY A 232 -2.79 7.91 0.97
CA GLY A 232 -3.59 8.21 2.14
C GLY A 232 -3.69 7.01 3.09
N SER A 233 -4.10 7.29 4.32
CA SER A 233 -4.25 6.28 5.37
C SER A 233 -5.70 5.88 5.54
N THR A 234 -5.91 4.60 5.80
CA THR A 234 -7.18 4.04 6.28
C THR A 234 -7.06 3.46 7.68
N THR A 235 -8.17 3.49 8.40
CA THR A 235 -8.46 2.47 9.42
C THR A 235 -8.86 1.18 8.69
N LYS A 236 -9.38 0.19 9.41
CA LYS A 236 -9.96 -1.00 8.78
C LYS A 236 -11.22 -0.67 7.95
N GLU A 237 -12.01 0.31 8.37
CA GLU A 237 -13.35 0.57 7.84
C GLU A 237 -13.45 1.82 6.94
N LYS A 238 -12.59 2.82 7.15
CA LYS A 238 -12.74 4.14 6.53
C LYS A 238 -11.39 4.83 6.31
N VAL A 239 -11.42 5.91 5.51
CA VAL A 239 -10.30 6.85 5.42
C VAL A 239 -10.01 7.41 6.82
N SER A 240 -8.74 7.36 7.25
CA SER A 240 -8.32 7.93 8.52
C SER A 240 -8.54 9.44 8.51
N ALA A 241 -9.01 9.98 9.63
CA ALA A 241 -9.40 11.38 9.68
C ALA A 241 -8.24 12.30 9.29
N TYR A 242 -7.04 12.12 9.86
CA TYR A 242 -5.85 12.92 9.56
C TYR A 242 -5.36 12.91 8.10
N THR A 243 -5.81 11.98 7.25
CA THR A 243 -5.35 11.87 5.85
C THR A 243 -5.60 13.16 5.08
N ARG A 244 -4.54 13.86 4.66
CA ARG A 244 -4.68 14.97 3.70
C ARG A 244 -5.12 14.41 2.35
N ARG A 245 -6.12 15.06 1.75
CA ARG A 245 -6.70 14.67 0.47
C ARG A 245 -7.35 15.89 -0.18
N ASN A 246 -6.94 16.16 -1.40
CA ASN A 246 -7.45 17.28 -2.17
C ASN A 246 -8.86 16.93 -2.69
N PRO A 247 -9.86 17.81 -2.56
CA PRO A 247 -11.21 17.58 -3.10
C PRO A 247 -11.26 17.51 -4.64
N THR A 248 -10.13 17.70 -5.32
CA THR A 248 -9.98 17.55 -6.78
C THR A 248 -9.42 16.19 -7.22
N ASP A 249 -9.54 15.16 -6.37
CA ASP A 249 -9.20 13.75 -6.68
C ASP A 249 -7.73 13.47 -7.01
N LYS A 250 -6.81 14.15 -6.31
CA LYS A 250 -5.36 13.91 -6.47
C LYS A 250 -4.79 12.82 -5.55
N LEU A 251 -5.62 12.19 -4.72
CA LEU A 251 -5.16 11.11 -3.85
C LEU A 251 -5.21 9.80 -4.63
N ASP A 252 -4.06 9.18 -4.86
CA ASP A 252 -3.96 8.05 -5.78
C ASP A 252 -4.43 6.74 -5.16
N LEU A 253 -3.95 6.44 -3.96
CA LEU A 253 -4.18 5.16 -3.30
C LEU A 253 -4.37 5.34 -1.80
N LEU A 254 -5.07 4.38 -1.22
CA LEU A 254 -5.21 4.20 0.21
C LEU A 254 -4.49 2.92 0.65
N ALA A 255 -3.89 2.98 1.83
CA ALA A 255 -3.38 1.80 2.51
C ALA A 255 -3.56 1.95 4.03
N PRO A 256 -3.46 0.84 4.78
CA PRO A 256 -3.59 0.93 6.23
C PRO A 256 -2.46 1.75 6.84
N GLY A 257 -2.81 2.75 7.65
CA GLY A 257 -1.84 3.61 8.33
C GLY A 257 -2.26 4.02 9.74
N HIS A 258 -3.34 3.45 10.28
CA HIS A 258 -3.81 3.71 11.65
C HIS A 258 -3.39 2.58 12.61
N LYS A 259 -2.70 2.95 13.70
CA LYS A 259 -2.18 2.05 14.76
C LYS A 259 -1.18 0.99 14.31
N ILE A 260 -0.46 1.22 13.22
CA ILE A 260 0.50 0.25 12.68
C ILE A 260 1.66 0.10 13.64
N ARG A 261 1.79 -1.07 14.27
CA ARG A 261 2.94 -1.39 15.12
C ARG A 261 4.07 -2.01 14.31
N SER A 262 5.25 -1.42 14.42
CA SER A 262 6.47 -1.87 13.75
C SER A 262 7.71 -1.73 14.66
N THR A 263 8.87 -2.05 14.09
CA THR A 263 10.21 -2.01 14.69
C THR A 263 10.54 -0.64 15.29
N LYS A 264 11.48 -0.63 16.25
CA LYS A 264 11.91 0.59 16.96
C LYS A 264 13.43 0.62 17.03
N THR A 265 14.03 1.80 16.87
CA THR A 265 15.48 2.01 17.12
C THR A 265 15.90 1.45 18.49
N GLY A 266 17.01 0.73 18.50
CA GLY A 266 17.55 0.03 19.68
C GLY A 266 16.95 -1.35 19.93
N GLY A 267 16.17 -1.87 18.98
CA GLY A 267 15.58 -3.21 19.02
C GLY A 267 14.12 -3.28 19.46
N GLY A 268 13.49 -4.42 19.18
CA GLY A 268 12.11 -4.72 19.52
C GLY A 268 11.08 -3.99 18.67
N PHE A 269 9.93 -3.66 19.25
CA PHE A 269 8.82 -3.03 18.54
C PHE A 269 8.26 -1.89 19.38
N THR A 270 7.63 -0.92 18.72
CA THR A 270 6.86 0.11 19.41
C THR A 270 5.84 -0.50 20.37
N SER A 271 5.57 0.20 21.48
CA SER A 271 4.78 -0.36 22.58
C SER A 271 3.32 -0.59 22.14
N PHE A 272 2.73 -1.70 22.60
CA PHE A 272 1.27 -1.89 22.55
C PHE A 272 0.51 -0.73 23.21
N PHE A 273 1.14 -0.05 24.17
CA PHE A 273 0.55 1.14 24.79
C PHE A 273 0.31 2.25 23.75
N ASN A 274 1.13 2.36 22.70
CA ASN A 274 0.93 3.35 21.65
C ASN A 274 -0.35 3.06 20.84
N GLU A 275 -0.66 1.80 20.59
CA GLU A 275 -1.92 1.40 19.93
C GLU A 275 -3.15 1.73 20.80
N ILE A 276 -3.00 1.51 22.12
CA ILE A 276 -4.03 1.81 23.11
C ILE A 276 -4.25 3.33 23.13
N VAL A 277 -3.20 4.13 23.28
CA VAL A 277 -3.26 5.59 23.42
C VAL A 277 -3.83 6.30 22.17
N CYS A 278 -3.70 5.72 20.97
CA CYS A 278 -4.39 6.17 19.75
C CYS A 278 -5.93 5.95 19.81
N PHE A 279 -6.65 6.43 20.81
CA PHE A 279 -8.08 6.12 20.97
C PHE A 279 -9.01 6.81 19.95
N THR A 280 -8.54 7.83 19.23
CA THR A 280 -9.31 8.54 18.19
C THR A 280 -8.42 9.03 17.04
N ASP A 281 -8.98 9.09 15.82
CA ASP A 281 -8.28 9.48 14.58
C ASP A 281 -7.81 10.95 14.52
N ASP A 282 -8.05 11.78 15.55
CA ASP A 282 -7.78 13.22 15.55
C ASP A 282 -7.16 13.68 16.88
N GLN A 283 -5.87 13.39 17.11
CA GLN A 283 -5.13 13.80 18.33
C GLN A 283 -3.73 14.34 18.01
N PRO A 284 -3.61 15.62 17.60
CA PRO A 284 -2.33 16.24 17.21
C PRO A 284 -1.22 16.15 18.27
N TRP A 285 -1.59 16.20 19.56
CA TRP A 285 -0.61 16.18 20.67
C TRP A 285 -0.02 14.78 20.93
N LEU A 286 -0.75 13.70 20.64
CA LEU A 286 -0.22 12.33 20.76
C LEU A 286 0.74 12.00 19.62
N PHE A 287 0.47 12.53 18.42
CA PHE A 287 1.39 12.48 17.30
C PHE A 287 2.71 13.22 17.62
N ALA A 288 2.62 14.42 18.17
CA ALA A 288 3.79 15.21 18.56
C ALA A 288 4.65 14.55 19.67
N LEU A 289 4.07 13.66 20.47
CA LEU A 289 4.77 12.93 21.53
C LEU A 289 5.29 11.54 21.09
N GLY A 290 5.07 11.13 19.83
CA GLY A 290 5.46 9.81 19.36
C GLY A 290 4.71 8.65 20.01
N LEU A 291 3.60 8.95 20.68
CA LEU A 291 2.79 7.97 21.41
C LEU A 291 1.71 7.34 20.53
N CYS A 292 1.63 7.74 19.26
CA CYS A 292 0.66 7.21 18.33
C CYS A 292 1.29 6.82 16.98
N ASN A 293 1.30 5.52 16.69
CA ASN A 293 1.80 4.97 15.42
C ASN A 293 0.70 5.04 14.34
N SER A 294 0.14 6.24 14.13
CA SER A 294 -0.84 6.49 13.07
C SER A 294 -0.40 7.63 12.17
N GLY A 295 -0.71 7.53 10.88
CA GLY A 295 -0.23 8.48 9.89
C GLY A 295 -0.17 7.87 8.50
N THR A 296 -0.33 8.74 7.50
CA THR A 296 -0.08 8.42 6.09
C THR A 296 1.36 7.96 5.85
N SER A 297 2.29 8.35 6.73
CA SER A 297 3.67 7.86 6.79
C SER A 297 3.78 6.34 6.97
N TYR A 298 2.78 5.70 7.59
CA TYR A 298 2.73 4.24 7.75
C TYR A 298 1.93 3.55 6.64
N ALA A 299 1.10 4.30 5.90
CA ALA A 299 0.37 3.79 4.74
C ALA A 299 1.26 3.72 3.48
N ALA A 300 2.03 4.77 3.20
CA ALA A 300 2.97 4.82 2.07
C ALA A 300 3.90 3.59 1.94
N PRO A 301 4.57 3.11 3.01
CA PRO A 301 5.41 1.92 2.91
C PRO A 301 4.64 0.64 2.54
N HIS A 302 3.35 0.52 2.86
CA HIS A 302 2.57 -0.64 2.40
C HIS A 302 2.52 -0.69 0.87
N ILE A 303 2.35 0.48 0.21
CA ILE A 303 2.37 0.58 -1.25
C ILE A 303 3.78 0.32 -1.78
N ALA A 304 4.80 1.00 -1.23
CA ALA A 304 6.18 0.88 -1.71
C ALA A 304 6.72 -0.56 -1.65
N ALA A 305 6.38 -1.31 -0.59
CA ALA A 305 6.74 -2.73 -0.48
C ALA A 305 5.87 -3.64 -1.36
N SER A 306 4.60 -3.29 -1.58
CA SER A 306 3.75 -4.02 -2.54
C SER A 306 4.32 -3.99 -3.96
N VAL A 307 4.98 -2.89 -4.35
CA VAL A 307 5.72 -2.81 -5.63
C VAL A 307 6.77 -3.91 -5.72
N ALA A 308 7.52 -4.18 -4.65
CA ALA A 308 8.53 -5.23 -4.64
C ALA A 308 7.92 -6.63 -4.80
N LEU A 309 6.74 -6.88 -4.20
CA LEU A 309 6.00 -8.13 -4.40
C LEU A 309 5.54 -8.29 -5.85
N LEU A 310 4.93 -7.24 -6.43
CA LEU A 310 4.45 -7.25 -7.81
C LEU A 310 5.59 -7.38 -8.82
N LYS A 311 6.74 -6.74 -8.56
CA LYS A 311 7.94 -6.86 -9.41
C LYS A 311 8.63 -8.22 -9.31
N GLU A 312 8.54 -8.90 -8.17
CA GLU A 312 8.99 -10.30 -8.08
C GLU A 312 8.08 -11.20 -8.91
N TYR A 313 6.76 -10.98 -8.84
CA TYR A 313 5.77 -11.74 -9.59
C TYR A 313 5.90 -11.53 -11.11
N ASP A 314 5.93 -10.27 -11.56
CA ASP A 314 6.15 -9.90 -12.96
C ASP A 314 7.17 -8.75 -13.05
N PRO A 315 8.44 -9.06 -13.38
CA PRO A 315 9.50 -8.06 -13.52
C PRO A 315 9.24 -7.02 -14.62
N ALA A 316 8.38 -7.32 -15.61
CA ALA A 316 8.10 -6.45 -16.75
C ALA A 316 7.15 -5.29 -16.41
N LEU A 317 6.44 -5.34 -15.27
CA LEU A 317 5.53 -4.30 -14.86
C LEU A 317 6.24 -2.95 -14.72
N THR A 318 5.77 -1.93 -15.43
CA THR A 318 6.27 -0.55 -15.32
C THR A 318 5.66 0.14 -14.08
N PRO A 319 6.26 1.22 -13.56
CA PRO A 319 5.66 2.01 -12.48
C PRO A 319 4.19 2.39 -12.77
N PHE A 320 3.93 2.90 -13.97
CA PHE A 320 2.58 3.22 -14.43
C PHE A 320 1.63 2.01 -14.41
N ALA A 321 2.08 0.85 -14.91
CA ALA A 321 1.26 -0.36 -14.91
C ALA A 321 0.94 -0.84 -13.49
N ILE A 322 1.91 -0.75 -12.57
CA ILE A 322 1.71 -1.10 -11.16
C ILE A 322 0.71 -0.16 -10.49
N GLU A 323 0.88 1.15 -10.65
CA GLU A 323 -0.03 2.13 -10.07
C GLU A 323 -1.45 1.95 -10.60
N LYS A 324 -1.60 1.80 -11.92
CA LYS A 324 -2.89 1.54 -12.56
C LYS A 324 -3.53 0.25 -12.04
N LEU A 325 -2.77 -0.84 -11.97
CA LEU A 325 -3.25 -2.12 -11.45
C LEU A 325 -3.80 -1.97 -10.03
N LEU A 326 -3.04 -1.30 -9.15
CA LEU A 326 -3.44 -1.08 -7.76
C LEU A 326 -4.69 -0.18 -7.64
N LYS A 327 -4.82 0.83 -8.52
CA LYS A 327 -6.01 1.70 -8.59
C LYS A 327 -7.25 0.94 -9.07
N ASP A 328 -7.11 0.14 -10.12
CA ASP A 328 -8.25 -0.57 -10.72
C ASP A 328 -8.78 -1.66 -9.79
N THR A 329 -7.88 -2.41 -9.16
CA THR A 329 -8.20 -3.61 -8.37
C THR A 329 -8.40 -3.36 -6.88
N GLY A 330 -8.10 -2.14 -6.41
CA GLY A 330 -8.28 -1.74 -5.02
C GLY A 330 -9.75 -1.74 -4.58
N ASP A 331 -9.95 -2.02 -3.29
CA ASP A 331 -11.26 -1.99 -2.65
C ASP A 331 -11.76 -0.53 -2.59
N PRO A 332 -12.97 -0.24 -3.05
CA PRO A 332 -13.52 1.11 -3.00
C PRO A 332 -13.85 1.51 -1.56
N ILE A 333 -13.34 2.66 -1.11
CA ILE A 333 -13.64 3.27 0.17
C ILE A 333 -14.23 4.65 -0.07
N VAL A 334 -15.47 4.85 0.35
CA VAL A 334 -16.12 6.17 0.30
C VAL A 334 -15.58 7.02 1.44
N ASP A 335 -14.99 8.16 1.09
CA ASP A 335 -14.59 9.16 2.07
C ASP A 335 -15.78 9.98 2.52
N SER A 336 -16.14 9.89 3.80
CA SER A 336 -17.27 10.63 4.37
C SER A 336 -17.07 12.15 4.39
N VAL A 337 -15.84 12.65 4.23
CA VAL A 337 -15.55 14.10 4.27
C VAL A 337 -15.73 14.74 2.90
N THR A 338 -15.16 14.16 1.84
CA THR A 338 -15.24 14.70 0.48
C THR A 338 -16.40 14.13 -0.33
N GLY A 339 -16.93 12.96 0.04
CA GLY A 339 -17.88 12.20 -0.76
C GLY A 339 -17.26 11.43 -1.94
N LEU A 340 -15.95 11.56 -2.14
CA LEU A 340 -15.21 10.83 -3.18
C LEU A 340 -14.97 9.38 -2.79
N THR A 341 -14.79 8.52 -3.79
CA THR A 341 -14.42 7.10 -3.58
C THR A 341 -12.98 6.91 -3.97
N PHE A 342 -12.16 6.49 -3.01
CA PHE A 342 -10.75 6.17 -3.22
C PHE A 342 -10.52 4.66 -3.15
N LYS A 343 -9.34 4.21 -3.60
CA LYS A 343 -9.01 2.80 -3.75
C LYS A 343 -8.01 2.36 -2.70
N LYS A 344 -8.42 1.49 -1.78
CA LYS A 344 -7.51 0.82 -0.84
C LYS A 344 -6.88 -0.39 -1.50
N ILE A 345 -5.57 -0.52 -1.46
CA ILE A 345 -4.90 -1.61 -2.18
C ILE A 345 -5.36 -3.01 -1.73
N ASN A 346 -5.49 -3.89 -2.72
CA ASN A 346 -5.82 -5.30 -2.54
C ASN A 346 -4.97 -6.14 -3.49
N LEU A 347 -3.90 -6.74 -2.97
CA LEU A 347 -2.93 -7.47 -3.78
C LEU A 347 -3.47 -8.78 -4.35
N LEU A 348 -4.46 -9.38 -3.69
CA LEU A 348 -5.09 -10.60 -4.22
C LEU A 348 -5.89 -10.30 -5.49
N ASN A 349 -6.63 -9.18 -5.50
CA ASN A 349 -7.32 -8.74 -6.72
C ASN A 349 -6.31 -8.34 -7.81
N ALA A 350 -5.22 -7.66 -7.43
CA ALA A 350 -4.15 -7.28 -8.35
C ALA A 350 -3.52 -8.50 -9.04
N LEU A 351 -3.11 -9.51 -8.27
CA LEU A 351 -2.57 -10.76 -8.84
C LEU A 351 -3.63 -11.50 -9.64
N GLY A 352 -4.89 -11.51 -9.19
CA GLY A 352 -5.99 -12.13 -9.92
C GLY A 352 -6.20 -11.56 -11.32
N VAL A 353 -5.81 -10.31 -11.59
CA VAL A 353 -5.82 -9.72 -12.94
C VAL A 353 -4.55 -10.08 -13.73
N LEU A 354 -3.40 -10.19 -13.08
CA LEU A 354 -2.13 -10.57 -13.73
C LEU A 354 -2.03 -12.07 -14.06
N ASP A 355 -2.64 -12.93 -13.24
CA ASP A 355 -2.76 -14.38 -13.45
C ASP A 355 -3.67 -14.72 -14.65
N TRP A 356 -4.40 -13.76 -15.22
CA TRP A 356 -5.08 -13.96 -16.48
C TRP A 356 -4.04 -14.02 -17.60
N PRO A 357 -3.95 -15.16 -18.32
CA PRO A 357 -2.82 -15.42 -19.19
C PRO A 357 -2.86 -14.48 -20.41
N THR A 358 -2.01 -13.45 -20.38
CA THR A 358 -1.73 -12.62 -21.56
C THR A 358 -0.63 -13.21 -22.45
N PHE A 359 -0.03 -14.35 -22.08
CA PHE A 359 0.96 -15.06 -22.90
C PHE A 359 0.67 -16.56 -23.01
N HIS A 360 -0.18 -16.94 -23.96
CA HIS A 360 0.01 -18.08 -24.88
C HIS A 360 -1.16 -18.19 -25.88
N HIS A 361 -1.33 -17.18 -26.74
CA HIS A 361 -1.84 -17.45 -28.09
C HIS A 361 -0.63 -17.78 -28.99
N ASP A 362 -0.03 -18.97 -28.79
CA ASP A 362 0.61 -19.63 -29.92
C ASP A 362 -0.52 -20.08 -30.85
N ASN A 363 -0.62 -19.41 -32.00
CA ASN A 363 -1.59 -19.61 -33.06
C ASN A 363 -1.46 -20.98 -33.77
N ARG A 364 -1.22 -22.07 -33.03
CA ARG A 364 -1.19 -23.42 -33.57
C ARG A 364 -1.94 -24.38 -32.67
N ARG A 365 -3.20 -24.57 -33.05
CA ARG A 365 -4.13 -25.68 -32.71
C ARG A 365 -4.99 -25.48 -31.47
N THR A 366 -6.06 -24.72 -31.62
CA THR A 366 -7.44 -25.20 -31.47
C THR A 366 -8.33 -24.24 -32.23
N GLY A 367 -8.94 -24.72 -33.32
CA GLY A 367 -9.64 -23.87 -34.27
C GLY A 367 -11.00 -23.44 -33.75
N PHE A 368 -11.24 -22.13 -33.69
CA PHE A 368 -12.57 -21.55 -33.73
C PHE A 368 -12.50 -20.23 -34.50
N THR A 369 -13.55 -19.96 -35.29
CA THR A 369 -13.64 -18.80 -36.18
C THR A 369 -14.21 -17.63 -35.38
N LEU A 370 -13.53 -16.48 -35.39
CA LEU A 370 -14.09 -15.20 -34.97
C LEU A 370 -15.23 -14.83 -35.93
N LEU A 371 -16.48 -14.80 -35.46
CA LEU A 371 -17.56 -14.19 -36.24
C LEU A 371 -17.45 -12.68 -36.11
N LYS A 372 -17.05 -12.03 -37.20
CA LYS A 372 -17.05 -10.58 -37.34
C LYS A 372 -18.50 -10.12 -37.60
N GLY A 373 -19.12 -9.47 -36.62
CA GLY A 373 -20.38 -8.75 -36.77
C GLY A 373 -20.12 -7.25 -36.75
N ASP A 374 -20.91 -6.48 -37.52
CA ASP A 374 -20.89 -5.01 -37.49
C ASP A 374 -21.53 -4.53 -36.18
N ILE A 375 -20.72 -4.43 -35.11
CA ILE A 375 -21.15 -3.93 -33.80
C ILE A 375 -20.50 -2.55 -33.62
N ALA A 376 -21.34 -1.51 -33.58
CA ALA A 376 -20.90 -0.11 -33.64
C ALA A 376 -20.97 0.63 -32.29
N ASP A 377 -21.66 0.08 -31.28
CA ASP A 377 -21.82 0.68 -29.95
C ASP A 377 -21.90 -0.38 -28.84
N GLU A 378 -21.45 -0.07 -27.62
CA GLU A 378 -21.38 -0.99 -26.45
C GLU A 378 -22.74 -1.63 -26.13
N SER A 379 -23.84 -0.90 -26.34
CA SER A 379 -25.22 -1.38 -26.10
C SER A 379 -25.73 -2.42 -27.11
N ASP A 380 -24.99 -2.68 -28.19
CA ASP A 380 -25.34 -3.70 -29.19
C ASP A 380 -24.86 -5.10 -28.77
N VAL A 381 -23.89 -5.18 -27.85
CA VAL A 381 -23.46 -6.44 -27.22
C VAL A 381 -24.63 -7.07 -26.46
N ASP A 382 -25.42 -6.25 -25.76
CA ASP A 382 -26.59 -6.66 -24.99
C ASP A 382 -27.74 -7.24 -25.84
N LYS A 383 -27.71 -7.03 -27.16
CA LYS A 383 -28.78 -7.44 -28.10
C LYS A 383 -28.34 -8.52 -29.08
N THR A 384 -27.06 -8.90 -29.06
CA THR A 384 -26.46 -9.79 -30.06
C THR A 384 -26.34 -11.20 -29.50
N ASN A 385 -27.07 -12.14 -30.11
CA ASN A 385 -26.91 -13.55 -29.80
C ASN A 385 -25.57 -14.06 -30.35
N LEU A 386 -24.64 -14.37 -29.47
CA LEU A 386 -23.36 -15.00 -29.81
C LEU A 386 -23.54 -16.52 -29.85
N VAL A 387 -23.40 -17.11 -31.05
CA VAL A 387 -23.48 -18.57 -31.24
C VAL A 387 -22.07 -19.13 -31.34
N LEU A 388 -21.65 -19.87 -30.32
CA LEU A 388 -20.40 -20.63 -30.37
C LEU A 388 -20.63 -21.93 -31.16
N GLN A 389 -19.96 -22.09 -32.30
CA GLN A 389 -20.04 -23.32 -33.09
C GLN A 389 -18.78 -24.18 -32.92
N GLY A 390 -18.93 -25.28 -32.18
CA GLY A 390 -18.18 -26.53 -32.32
C GLY A 390 -18.23 -27.42 -31.07
N ASP A 391 -17.28 -28.34 -30.91
CA ASP A 391 -17.36 -29.42 -29.92
C ASP A 391 -17.15 -28.91 -28.48
N VAL A 392 -18.22 -28.50 -27.80
CA VAL A 392 -18.21 -28.08 -26.39
C VAL A 392 -18.59 -29.29 -25.51
N THR A 393 -17.68 -29.74 -24.63
CA THR A 393 -17.96 -30.77 -23.62
C THR A 393 -18.50 -30.15 -22.32
N GLN A 394 -19.19 -30.94 -21.47
CA GLN A 394 -19.91 -30.52 -20.25
C GLN A 394 -19.20 -29.57 -19.28
N ASP A 395 -17.88 -29.50 -19.30
CA ASP A 395 -17.10 -28.70 -18.33
C ASP A 395 -16.55 -27.38 -18.90
N HIS A 396 -17.33 -26.65 -19.69
CA HIS A 396 -16.96 -25.31 -20.16
C HIS A 396 -17.79 -24.20 -19.52
N PHE A 397 -17.10 -23.24 -18.89
CA PHE A 397 -17.66 -21.94 -18.55
C PHE A 397 -17.25 -20.94 -19.63
N ALA A 398 -18.20 -20.33 -20.33
CA ALA A 398 -17.93 -19.23 -21.24
C ALA A 398 -18.11 -17.89 -20.51
N ARG A 399 -17.11 -17.01 -20.58
CA ARG A 399 -17.24 -15.61 -20.19
C ARG A 399 -16.95 -14.73 -21.39
N VAL A 400 -17.93 -13.91 -21.75
CA VAL A 400 -17.79 -12.85 -22.75
C VAL A 400 -17.23 -11.62 -22.04
N SER A 401 -16.15 -11.06 -22.56
CA SER A 401 -15.60 -9.78 -22.13
C SER A 401 -15.39 -8.90 -23.35
N VAL A 402 -15.81 -7.64 -23.23
CA VAL A 402 -15.64 -6.63 -24.27
C VAL A 402 -14.33 -5.91 -23.95
N ALA A 403 -13.43 -5.85 -24.92
CA ALA A 403 -12.25 -5.00 -24.88
C ALA A 403 -12.49 -3.76 -25.77
N ASP A 404 -11.79 -2.68 -25.42
CA ASP A 404 -11.92 -1.32 -25.95
C ASP A 404 -11.99 -1.24 -27.49
N LEU A 405 -12.50 -0.12 -28.00
CA LEU A 405 -12.63 0.12 -29.45
C LEU A 405 -11.25 0.14 -30.12
N ASP A 406 -11.10 -0.58 -31.23
CA ASP A 406 -9.92 -0.45 -32.07
C ASP A 406 -9.83 0.98 -32.65
N ASN A 407 -8.64 1.35 -33.17
CA ASN A 407 -8.42 2.69 -33.75
C ASN A 407 -9.28 2.99 -34.99
N ASN A 408 -10.14 2.07 -35.44
CA ASN A 408 -11.10 2.23 -36.52
C ASN A 408 -12.56 2.26 -36.03
N GLY A 409 -12.80 2.24 -34.72
CA GLY A 409 -14.13 2.32 -34.12
C GLY A 409 -14.89 0.99 -34.06
N ASN A 410 -14.22 -0.15 -34.13
CA ASN A 410 -14.84 -1.48 -33.95
C ASN A 410 -14.52 -2.04 -32.56
N MET A 411 -15.50 -2.66 -31.90
CA MET A 411 -15.28 -3.33 -30.61
C MET A 411 -14.65 -4.72 -30.78
N GLU A 412 -13.71 -5.05 -29.91
CA GLU A 412 -13.15 -6.39 -29.82
C GLU A 412 -13.92 -7.20 -28.76
N ILE A 413 -14.59 -8.27 -29.16
CA ILE A 413 -15.30 -9.18 -28.25
C ILE A 413 -14.45 -10.41 -28.04
N VAL A 414 -14.03 -10.63 -26.80
CA VAL A 414 -13.24 -11.79 -26.39
C VAL A 414 -14.15 -12.76 -25.64
N VAL A 415 -14.32 -13.97 -26.19
CA VAL A 415 -15.05 -15.05 -25.51
C VAL A 415 -14.04 -16.07 -25.02
N SER A 416 -13.92 -16.19 -23.70
CA SER A 416 -13.02 -17.14 -23.05
C SER A 416 -13.81 -18.39 -22.61
N THR A 417 -13.22 -19.58 -22.78
CA THR A 417 -13.77 -20.84 -22.23
C THR A 417 -12.68 -21.60 -21.48
N SER A 418 -13.02 -22.24 -20.36
CA SER A 418 -12.12 -23.13 -19.60
C SER A 418 -12.61 -24.58 -19.67
N LYS A 419 -11.74 -25.60 -19.55
CA LYS A 419 -12.10 -27.03 -19.59
C LYS A 419 -11.70 -27.75 -18.30
N VAL A 420 -12.60 -28.54 -17.70
CA VAL A 420 -12.26 -29.48 -16.60
C VAL A 420 -12.78 -30.90 -16.87
N GLY A 421 -11.97 -31.79 -17.46
CA GLY A 421 -12.28 -33.24 -17.47
C GLY A 421 -13.22 -33.72 -18.59
N ALA A 422 -13.48 -35.03 -18.66
CA ALA A 422 -13.86 -35.72 -19.90
C ALA A 422 -15.27 -36.32 -19.91
N GLY A 423 -15.99 -36.09 -21.03
CA GLY A 423 -16.99 -37.01 -21.59
C GLY A 423 -18.42 -36.48 -21.74
N GLY A 424 -18.90 -36.37 -22.99
CA GLY A 424 -20.31 -36.45 -23.37
C GLY A 424 -21.10 -35.14 -23.49
N ASP A 425 -21.78 -35.01 -24.65
CA ASP A 425 -22.90 -34.17 -25.12
C ASP A 425 -23.01 -32.69 -24.68
N GLY A 426 -23.11 -31.79 -25.67
CA GLY A 426 -22.96 -30.34 -25.54
C GLY A 426 -24.25 -29.54 -25.37
N TYR A 427 -24.12 -28.29 -24.87
CA TYR A 427 -25.22 -27.36 -24.60
C TYR A 427 -25.00 -25.99 -25.27
N VAL A 428 -26.09 -25.30 -25.61
CA VAL A 428 -26.12 -23.89 -26.06
C VAL A 428 -26.52 -22.98 -24.89
N PHE A 429 -25.80 -21.87 -24.68
CA PHE A 429 -26.07 -20.90 -23.59
C PHE A 429 -26.51 -19.54 -24.14
N ALA A 430 -27.46 -18.91 -23.45
CA ALA A 430 -27.75 -17.48 -23.57
C ALA A 430 -27.50 -16.81 -22.21
N THR A 431 -26.76 -15.69 -22.18
CA THR A 431 -26.40 -14.99 -20.94
C THR A 431 -26.87 -13.54 -20.96
N GLU A 432 -27.37 -13.06 -19.83
CA GLU A 432 -27.64 -11.63 -19.56
C GLU A 432 -27.09 -11.30 -18.17
N ARG A 433 -26.28 -10.23 -18.04
CA ARG A 433 -25.69 -9.73 -16.78
C ARG A 433 -25.33 -10.80 -15.72
N ASN A 434 -24.29 -11.59 -15.99
CA ASN A 434 -23.76 -12.62 -15.08
C ASN A 434 -24.73 -13.77 -14.74
N GLU A 435 -25.86 -13.92 -15.44
CA GLU A 435 -26.78 -15.05 -15.26
C GLU A 435 -27.01 -15.82 -16.58
N ILE A 436 -27.13 -17.15 -16.47
CA ILE A 436 -27.50 -18.04 -17.57
C ILE A 436 -29.02 -18.07 -17.65
N LEU A 437 -29.59 -17.58 -18.75
CA LEU A 437 -31.05 -17.44 -18.90
C LEU A 437 -31.75 -18.76 -19.25
N TRP A 438 -31.09 -19.64 -20.03
CA TRP A 438 -31.56 -20.98 -20.39
C TRP A 438 -30.46 -21.80 -21.10
N TRP A 439 -30.60 -23.13 -21.09
CA TRP A 439 -29.81 -24.04 -21.93
C TRP A 439 -30.73 -24.98 -22.73
N VAL A 440 -30.26 -25.41 -23.90
CA VAL A 440 -30.97 -26.39 -24.76
C VAL A 440 -30.03 -27.57 -25.04
N ASP A 441 -30.53 -28.77 -24.80
CA ASP A 441 -29.92 -30.02 -25.24
C ASP A 441 -30.19 -30.22 -26.74
N VAL A 442 -29.22 -30.74 -27.49
CA VAL A 442 -29.20 -30.79 -28.96
C VAL A 442 -30.33 -31.65 -29.55
N ASP A 443 -31.08 -32.38 -28.72
CA ASP A 443 -32.26 -33.18 -29.08
C ASP A 443 -33.62 -32.44 -28.91
N GLU A 444 -33.63 -31.09 -28.96
CA GLU A 444 -34.83 -30.22 -28.99
C GLU A 444 -35.83 -30.39 -27.81
N LYS A 445 -35.36 -30.80 -26.62
CA LYS A 445 -36.20 -30.72 -25.41
C LYS A 445 -35.77 -29.54 -24.53
N LEU A 446 -36.67 -28.58 -24.37
CA LEU A 446 -36.63 -27.58 -23.30
C LEU A 446 -36.65 -28.32 -21.95
N ILE A 447 -35.52 -28.37 -21.26
CA ILE A 447 -35.42 -28.93 -19.91
C ILE A 447 -35.15 -27.77 -18.94
N GLY A 448 -36.24 -27.26 -18.35
CA GLY A 448 -36.31 -26.61 -17.04
C GLY A 448 -35.38 -25.43 -16.75
N GLY A 449 -35.97 -24.23 -16.62
CA GLY A 449 -35.47 -23.22 -15.70
C GLY A 449 -36.16 -23.39 -14.35
N ASP A 450 -35.39 -23.51 -13.27
CA ASP A 450 -35.80 -23.17 -11.91
C ASP A 450 -34.55 -23.11 -11.00
N TYR A 451 -34.36 -21.93 -10.40
CA TYR A 451 -33.56 -21.56 -9.22
C TYR A 451 -32.41 -22.46 -8.74
N LEU A 452 -31.19 -21.87 -8.66
CA LEU A 452 -30.54 -21.53 -7.39
C LEU A 452 -29.37 -20.56 -7.57
#